data_AF-A0A345UAN8-F1
#
_entry.id   AF-A0A345UAN8-F1
#
_cell.length_a   1.000
_cell.length_b   1.000
_cell.length_c   1.000
_cell.angle_alpha   90.00
_cell.angle_beta   90.00
_cell.angle_gamma   90.00
#
_symmetry.space_group_name_H-M   'P 1'
#
loop_
_entity.id
_entity.type
_entity.pdbx_description
1 polymer ?
#
loop_
_entity_poly.entity_id
_entity_poly.type
_entity_poly.pdbx_seq_one_letter_code
_entity_poly.pdbx_strand_id
1 'polypeptide(L)'
;MLFLEICIYKNTVKPVKVPYGYSEVEQVLVQSLKNEKYWFSYDQFLTLRDSLSDDFKLGLVLTNGPFAVIDNYQKYQPLDAMLISMLEKGAYIEISPSGRGLHIFFRDEWPYDRKKNHRLLGNKVPKMTYEVYSGTDVRFITLTGQRLQNKGAFSDTSTALSSCKDLKDEGMFY
;
A
#
# COMPACT_ATOMS: atom_id res chain seq x y z
N MET A 1 9.88 -17.48 -3.85
CA MET A 1 9.19 -17.20 -2.56
C MET A 1 9.12 -15.68 -2.47
N LEU A 2 7.92 -15.10 -2.48
CA LEU A 2 7.73 -13.65 -2.49
C LEU A 2 7.37 -13.22 -1.07
N PHE A 3 8.32 -12.64 -0.36
CA PHE A 3 8.12 -12.16 0.99
C PHE A 3 7.29 -10.87 0.96
N LEU A 4 6.44 -10.70 1.97
CA LEU A 4 5.83 -9.41 2.27
C LEU A 4 6.93 -8.49 2.83
N GLU A 5 7.49 -7.65 1.97
CA GLU A 5 8.56 -6.72 2.34
C GLU A 5 7.93 -5.47 2.97
N ILE A 6 8.25 -5.23 4.24
CA ILE A 6 7.57 -4.21 5.04
C ILE A 6 8.56 -3.11 5.42
N CYS A 7 8.05 -1.89 5.52
CA CYS A 7 8.70 -0.79 6.23
C CYS A 7 7.72 -0.24 7.27
N ILE A 8 8.23 0.48 8.25
CA ILE A 8 7.39 1.37 9.06
C ILE A 8 7.61 2.80 8.61
N TYR A 9 6.60 3.65 8.69
CA TYR A 9 6.73 5.05 8.35
C TYR A 9 6.27 5.95 9.49
N LYS A 10 6.93 7.10 9.60
CA LYS A 10 6.53 8.16 10.53
C LYS A 10 5.95 9.34 9.75
N ASN A 11 4.85 9.89 10.24
CA ASN A 11 4.35 11.18 9.76
C ASN A 11 5.29 12.29 10.24
N THR A 12 5.70 13.18 9.34
CA THR A 12 6.52 14.35 9.69
C THR A 12 5.65 15.61 9.76
N VAL A 13 6.21 16.71 10.27
CA VAL A 13 5.55 18.04 10.29
C VAL A 13 5.24 18.53 8.86
N LYS A 14 5.98 18.01 7.86
CA LYS A 14 5.68 18.16 6.43
C LYS A 14 4.80 17.00 5.96
N PRO A 15 4.04 17.13 4.86
CA PRO A 15 3.19 16.06 4.33
C PRO A 15 3.96 14.88 3.71
N VAL A 16 5.19 14.62 4.18
CA VAL A 16 6.08 13.57 3.69
C VAL A 16 6.10 12.45 4.71
N LYS A 17 5.76 11.26 4.24
CA LYS A 17 5.90 10.01 4.99
C LYS A 17 7.30 9.47 4.77
N VAL A 18 8.01 9.19 5.85
CA VAL A 18 9.40 8.75 5.78
C VAL A 18 9.47 7.26 6.15
N PRO A 19 9.97 6.39 5.25
CA PRO A 19 10.09 4.96 5.52
C PRO A 19 11.36 4.66 6.36
N TYR A 20 11.20 3.72 7.27
CA TYR A 20 12.23 3.16 8.13
C TYR A 20 12.22 1.64 8.00
N GLY A 21 13.42 1.09 8.02
CA GLY A 21 13.70 -0.31 8.25
C GLY A 21 14.24 -0.56 9.66
N TYR A 22 14.66 -1.79 9.95
CA TYR A 22 15.25 -2.18 11.21
C TYR A 22 16.62 -2.82 11.02
N SER A 23 17.59 -2.39 11.83
CA SER A 23 18.91 -3.02 11.91
C SER A 23 18.92 -3.98 13.08
N GLU A 24 18.97 -5.30 12.81
CA GLU A 24 19.06 -6.31 13.86
C GLU A 24 20.39 -6.23 14.63
N VAL A 25 21.48 -5.86 13.97
CA VAL A 25 22.80 -5.75 14.60
C VAL A 25 22.83 -4.65 15.65
N GLU A 26 22.26 -3.50 15.30
CA GLU A 26 22.28 -2.31 16.13
C GLU A 26 21.00 -2.18 16.99
N GLN A 27 20.00 -3.02 16.74
CA GLN A 27 18.67 -2.99 17.38
C GLN A 27 17.98 -1.62 17.26
N VAL A 28 18.18 -0.90 16.16
CA VAL A 28 17.61 0.44 15.92
C VAL A 28 16.85 0.55 14.60
N LEU A 29 15.93 1.50 14.56
CA LEU A 29 15.27 1.92 13.33
C LEU A 29 16.22 2.74 12.45
N VAL A 30 16.28 2.40 11.16
CA VAL A 30 17.14 3.06 10.19
C VAL A 30 16.28 3.63 9.08
N GLN A 31 16.43 4.92 8.78
CA GLN A 31 15.75 5.52 7.64
C GLN A 31 16.29 4.92 6.33
N SER A 32 15.57 3.95 5.78
CA SER A 32 15.97 3.22 4.58
C SER A 32 14.74 2.68 3.89
N LEU A 33 14.69 2.87 2.57
CA LEU A 33 13.72 2.22 1.69
C LEU A 33 14.39 1.29 0.68
N LYS A 34 15.59 1.65 0.18
CA LYS A 34 16.21 0.94 -0.95
C LYS A 34 17.15 -0.19 -0.54
N ASN A 35 17.49 -0.28 0.74
CA ASN A 35 18.39 -1.31 1.22
C ASN A 35 17.55 -2.44 1.86
N GLU A 36 17.44 -3.54 1.12
CA GLU A 36 16.63 -4.71 1.47
C GLU A 36 16.99 -5.34 2.81
N LYS A 37 18.26 -5.22 3.23
CA LYS A 37 18.72 -5.76 4.52
C LYS A 37 18.04 -5.15 5.74
N TYR A 38 17.37 -4.01 5.56
CA TYR A 38 16.65 -3.31 6.62
C TYR A 38 15.13 -3.49 6.52
N TRP A 39 14.60 -4.14 5.47
CA TRP A 39 13.16 -4.39 5.40
C TRP A 39 12.72 -5.37 6.47
N PHE A 40 11.52 -5.15 6.98
CA PHE A 40 10.90 -6.06 7.92
C PHE A 40 10.23 -7.21 7.16
N SER A 41 10.32 -8.39 7.72
CA SER A 41 9.30 -9.42 7.54
C SER A 41 8.07 -9.08 8.38
N TYR A 42 6.93 -9.69 8.02
CA TYR A 42 5.70 -9.56 8.81
C TYR A 42 5.88 -10.01 10.26
N ASP A 43 6.60 -11.11 10.50
CA ASP A 43 6.81 -11.67 11.84
C ASP A 43 7.71 -10.77 12.71
N GLN A 44 8.75 -10.19 12.12
CA GLN A 44 9.59 -9.19 12.80
C GLN A 44 8.77 -7.96 13.20
N PHE A 45 7.90 -7.47 12.31
CA PHE A 45 7.01 -6.36 12.64
C PHE A 45 6.09 -6.71 13.82
N LEU A 46 5.47 -7.90 13.81
CA LEU A 46 4.60 -8.34 14.91
C LEU A 46 5.33 -8.37 16.25
N THR A 47 6.58 -8.80 16.27
CA THR A 47 7.40 -8.87 17.49
C THR A 47 7.78 -7.48 18.01
N LEU A 48 8.05 -6.53 17.11
CA LEU A 48 8.50 -5.19 17.48
C LEU A 48 7.35 -4.20 17.73
N ARG A 49 6.15 -4.45 17.19
CA ARG A 49 5.03 -3.51 17.19
C ARG A 49 4.72 -2.92 18.56
N ASP A 50 4.69 -3.75 19.60
CA ASP A 50 4.30 -3.31 20.93
C ASP A 50 5.39 -2.44 21.61
N SER A 51 6.61 -2.44 21.06
CA SER A 51 7.73 -1.58 21.47
C SER A 51 7.86 -0.30 20.62
N LEU A 52 7.13 -0.22 19.50
CA LEU A 52 7.16 0.95 18.62
C LEU A 52 6.21 2.03 19.15
N SER A 53 6.64 3.28 19.03
CA SER A 53 5.75 4.43 19.25
C SER A 53 4.58 4.41 18.27
N ASP A 54 3.41 4.85 18.72
CA ASP A 54 2.19 5.01 17.89
C ASP A 54 2.39 5.92 16.66
N ASP A 55 3.45 6.72 16.65
CA ASP A 55 3.89 7.54 15.51
C ASP A 55 4.28 6.70 14.28
N PHE A 56 4.65 5.44 14.48
CA PHE A 56 5.03 4.52 13.43
C PHE A 56 3.83 3.72 12.93
N LYS A 57 3.63 3.74 11.62
CA LYS A 57 2.56 3.02 10.92
C LYS A 57 3.17 2.09 9.87
N LEU A 58 2.39 1.11 9.42
CA LEU A 58 2.88 0.08 8.50
C LEU A 58 2.86 0.55 7.05
N GLY A 59 3.93 0.26 6.32
CA GLY A 59 3.99 0.42 4.88
C GLY A 59 4.48 -0.86 4.21
N LEU A 60 3.98 -1.11 3.01
CA LEU A 60 4.44 -2.17 2.15
C LEU A 60 5.50 -1.64 1.19
N VAL A 61 6.66 -2.28 1.12
CA VAL A 61 7.66 -2.01 0.10
C VAL A 61 7.20 -2.66 -1.21
N LEU A 62 7.23 -1.86 -2.29
CA LEU A 62 6.88 -2.27 -3.64
C LEU A 62 8.18 -2.52 -4.39
N THR A 63 8.45 -3.78 -4.68
CA THR A 63 9.57 -4.28 -5.50
C THR A 63 9.03 -5.09 -6.67
N ASN A 64 9.89 -5.72 -7.50
CA ASN A 64 9.56 -6.49 -8.72
C ASN A 64 8.63 -7.71 -8.48
N GLY A 65 7.53 -7.52 -7.77
CA GLY A 65 6.52 -8.51 -7.44
C GLY A 65 5.41 -8.56 -8.48
N PRO A 66 4.52 -9.56 -8.36
CA PRO A 66 3.48 -9.87 -9.35
C PRO A 66 2.26 -8.94 -9.27
N PHE A 67 2.38 -7.79 -8.61
CA PHE A 67 1.26 -6.91 -8.33
C PHE A 67 1.63 -5.45 -8.60
N ALA A 68 0.65 -4.70 -9.08
CA ALA A 68 0.74 -3.27 -9.26
C ALA A 68 -0.20 -2.57 -8.29
N VAL A 69 0.14 -1.32 -7.98
CA VAL A 69 -0.62 -0.52 -7.03
C VAL A 69 -1.01 0.81 -7.66
N ILE A 70 -2.31 1.11 -7.66
CA ILE A 70 -2.83 2.43 -8.00
C ILE A 70 -3.00 3.22 -6.70
N ASP A 71 -2.39 4.40 -6.65
CA ASP A 71 -2.44 5.32 -5.51
C ASP A 71 -3.22 6.60 -5.88
N ASN A 72 -3.87 7.17 -4.85
CA ASN A 72 -4.64 8.42 -4.89
C ASN A 72 -5.81 8.39 -5.88
N TYR A 73 -6.59 7.31 -5.90
CA TYR A 73 -7.85 7.26 -6.65
C TYR A 73 -8.96 8.03 -5.88
N GLN A 74 -9.37 9.20 -6.39
CA GLN A 74 -10.16 10.20 -5.64
C GLN A 74 -11.69 10.13 -5.81
N LYS A 75 -12.25 9.20 -6.60
CA LYS A 75 -13.69 9.17 -6.90
C LYS A 75 -14.34 7.86 -6.46
N TYR A 76 -14.87 7.81 -5.24
CA TYR A 76 -15.46 6.59 -4.67
C TYR A 76 -16.99 6.64 -4.48
N GLN A 77 -17.68 7.66 -5.02
CA GLN A 77 -19.16 7.70 -5.02
C GLN A 77 -19.75 8.23 -6.33
N PRO A 78 -20.86 7.61 -6.80
CA PRO A 78 -21.32 6.28 -6.39
C PRO A 78 -20.25 5.26 -6.80
N LEU A 79 -19.97 4.27 -5.95
CA LEU A 79 -18.91 3.26 -6.15
C LEU A 79 -18.82 2.91 -7.64
N ASP A 80 -17.72 3.35 -8.28
CA ASP A 80 -17.57 3.22 -9.72
C ASP A 80 -17.71 1.74 -10.08
N ALA A 81 -18.51 1.40 -11.08
CA ALA A 81 -18.66 0.01 -11.54
C ALA A 81 -17.29 -0.63 -11.83
N MET A 82 -16.29 0.21 -12.17
CA MET A 82 -14.89 -0.17 -12.25
C MET A 82 -14.32 -0.73 -10.93
N LEU A 83 -14.55 -0.08 -9.79
CA LEU A 83 -14.04 -0.55 -8.48
C LEU A 83 -14.70 -1.88 -8.10
N ILE A 84 -16.00 -2.03 -8.34
CA ILE A 84 -16.71 -3.29 -8.10
C ILE A 84 -16.13 -4.40 -8.99
N SER A 85 -15.95 -4.13 -10.29
CA SER A 85 -15.35 -5.08 -11.21
C SER A 85 -13.90 -5.45 -10.84
N MET A 86 -13.14 -4.51 -10.26
CA MET A 86 -11.80 -4.78 -9.74
C MET A 86 -11.86 -5.70 -8.51
N LEU A 87 -12.78 -5.46 -7.56
CA LEU A 87 -12.99 -6.34 -6.41
C LEU A 87 -13.38 -7.76 -6.84
N GLU A 88 -14.29 -7.90 -7.80
CA GLU A 88 -14.71 -9.21 -8.36
C GLU A 88 -13.55 -9.98 -9.01
N LYS A 89 -12.53 -9.26 -9.48
CA LYS A 89 -11.29 -9.82 -10.05
C LYS A 89 -10.19 -10.05 -9.01
N GLY A 90 -10.50 -9.92 -7.71
CA GLY A 90 -9.55 -10.16 -6.62
C GLY A 90 -8.64 -8.97 -6.30
N ALA A 91 -9.02 -7.74 -6.68
CA ALA A 91 -8.30 -6.56 -6.22
C ALA A 91 -8.54 -6.33 -4.72
N TYR A 92 -7.49 -5.95 -3.99
CA TYR A 92 -7.61 -5.43 -2.64
C TYR A 92 -7.65 -3.90 -2.70
N ILE A 93 -8.65 -3.29 -2.06
CA ILE A 93 -8.87 -1.83 -2.12
C ILE A 93 -9.01 -1.30 -0.70
N GLU A 94 -8.28 -0.25 -0.37
CA GLU A 94 -8.39 0.41 0.94
C GLU A 94 -8.34 1.95 0.83
N ILE A 95 -8.85 2.63 1.86
CA ILE A 95 -8.74 4.09 1.97
C ILE A 95 -7.30 4.47 2.32
N SER A 96 -6.73 5.43 1.60
CA SER A 96 -5.42 6.02 1.92
C SER A 96 -5.44 6.74 3.28
N PRO A 97 -4.28 6.94 3.94
CA PRO A 97 -4.22 7.59 5.26
C PRO A 97 -4.85 8.99 5.32
N SER A 98 -5.01 9.67 4.18
CA SER A 98 -5.61 11.00 4.12
C SER A 98 -7.14 10.99 4.15
N GLY A 99 -7.77 9.83 3.97
CA GLY A 99 -9.22 9.70 3.81
C GLY A 99 -9.77 10.17 2.45
N ARG A 100 -8.93 10.74 1.57
CA ARG A 100 -9.36 11.41 0.32
C ARG A 100 -9.12 10.63 -0.96
N GLY A 101 -8.43 9.49 -0.88
CA GLY A 101 -8.12 8.65 -2.02
C GLY A 101 -8.01 7.19 -1.62
N LEU A 102 -7.98 6.30 -2.60
CA LEU A 102 -7.83 4.85 -2.40
C LEU A 102 -6.43 4.37 -2.79
N HIS A 103 -6.00 3.29 -2.15
CA HIS A 103 -5.00 2.37 -2.68
C HIS A 103 -5.72 1.17 -3.29
N ILE A 104 -5.35 0.77 -4.51
CA ILE A 104 -5.89 -0.40 -5.19
C ILE A 104 -4.72 -1.30 -5.55
N PHE A 105 -4.71 -2.51 -5.01
CA PHE A 105 -3.72 -3.55 -5.23
C PHE A 105 -4.35 -4.61 -6.12
N PHE A 106 -3.67 -4.98 -7.20
CA PHE A 106 -4.15 -6.02 -8.11
C PHE A 106 -2.98 -6.84 -8.64
N ARG A 107 -3.23 -8.12 -8.84
CA ARG A 107 -2.26 -9.07 -9.37
C ARG A 107 -2.31 -9.05 -10.89
N ASP A 108 -1.50 -8.19 -11.48
CA ASP A 108 -1.23 -8.18 -12.91
C ASP A 108 0.08 -7.43 -13.18
N GLU A 109 0.71 -7.74 -14.31
CA GLU A 109 1.85 -6.96 -14.76
C GLU A 109 1.34 -5.62 -15.29
N TRP A 110 2.01 -4.53 -14.92
CA TRP A 110 1.71 -3.23 -15.52
C TRP A 110 2.30 -3.19 -16.93
N PRO A 111 1.50 -3.22 -18.01
CA PRO A 111 1.98 -3.52 -19.35
C PRO A 111 2.66 -2.31 -20.03
N TYR A 112 2.86 -1.21 -19.30
CA TYR A 112 3.46 0.00 -19.82
C TYR A 112 4.87 0.19 -19.25
N ASP A 113 5.83 0.52 -20.11
CA ASP A 113 7.23 0.82 -19.74
C ASP A 113 7.40 1.98 -18.74
N ARG A 114 6.34 2.77 -18.54
CA ARG A 114 6.36 3.91 -17.63
C ARG A 114 6.12 3.46 -16.20
N LYS A 115 7.18 3.54 -15.40
CA LYS A 115 7.27 3.21 -13.97
C LYS A 115 6.40 4.07 -13.03
N LYS A 116 6.00 5.25 -13.49
CA LYS A 116 5.05 6.16 -12.85
C LYS A 116 4.31 6.94 -13.93
N ASN A 117 2.97 6.94 -13.89
CA ASN A 117 2.15 7.76 -14.77
C ASN A 117 1.18 8.59 -13.93
N HIS A 118 1.17 9.90 -14.15
CA HIS A 118 0.02 10.73 -13.82
C HIS A 118 -0.90 10.70 -15.04
N ARG A 119 -1.98 9.92 -14.99
CA ARG A 119 -2.98 9.94 -16.07
C ARG A 119 -4.20 10.72 -15.61
N LEU A 120 -4.62 11.64 -16.48
CA LEU A 120 -5.92 12.30 -16.41
C LEU A 120 -6.96 11.33 -17.00
N LEU A 121 -7.93 10.91 -16.20
CA LEU A 121 -9.10 10.19 -16.71
C LEU A 121 -10.09 11.20 -17.31
N GLY A 122 -10.02 11.38 -18.64
CA GLY A 122 -11.03 12.06 -19.44
C GLY A 122 -10.88 13.58 -19.56
N ASN A 123 -11.10 14.10 -20.77
CA ASN A 123 -11.05 15.54 -21.09
C ASN A 123 -12.26 16.34 -20.54
N LYS A 124 -13.19 15.71 -19.81
CA LYS A 124 -14.46 16.31 -19.34
C LYS A 124 -14.76 16.07 -17.85
N VAL A 125 -13.84 15.47 -17.10
CA VAL A 125 -13.98 15.20 -15.66
C VAL A 125 -12.93 16.06 -14.92
N PRO A 126 -13.20 16.59 -13.72
CA PRO A 126 -12.19 17.29 -12.93
C PRO A 126 -10.91 16.44 -12.86
N LYS A 127 -9.76 17.10 -13.08
CA LYS A 127 -8.42 16.51 -13.23
C LYS A 127 -8.12 15.48 -12.14
N MET A 128 -8.43 14.21 -12.40
CA MET A 128 -8.01 13.11 -11.52
C MET A 128 -6.57 12.76 -11.83
N THR A 129 -5.73 12.77 -10.80
CA THR A 129 -4.35 12.29 -10.87
C THR A 129 -4.24 11.06 -9.99
N TYR A 130 -4.16 9.89 -10.62
CA TYR A 130 -3.71 8.68 -9.96
C TYR A 130 -2.25 8.42 -10.30
N GLU A 131 -1.56 7.72 -9.41
CA GLU A 131 -0.21 7.20 -9.65
C GLU A 131 -0.30 5.68 -9.74
N VAL A 132 0.53 5.07 -10.60
CA VAL A 132 0.64 3.61 -10.68
C VAL A 132 2.08 3.22 -10.41
N TYR A 133 2.26 2.26 -9.51
CA TYR A 133 3.53 1.67 -9.18
C TYR A 133 3.54 0.22 -9.69
N SER A 134 4.45 -0.07 -10.63
CA SER A 134 4.61 -1.39 -11.23
C SER A 134 5.49 -2.34 -10.42
N GLY A 135 6.01 -1.91 -9.26
CA GLY A 135 7.01 -2.65 -8.50
C GLY A 135 8.45 -2.56 -9.06
N THR A 136 8.62 -2.14 -10.31
CA THR A 136 9.96 -2.08 -10.96
C THR A 136 10.94 -1.08 -10.36
N ASP A 137 10.43 -0.05 -9.68
CA ASP A 137 11.22 0.83 -8.84
C ASP A 137 10.87 0.58 -7.38
N VAL A 138 11.89 0.50 -6.52
CA VAL A 138 11.67 0.36 -5.08
C VAL A 138 10.94 1.60 -4.54
N ARG A 139 9.68 1.40 -4.18
CA ARG A 139 8.79 2.39 -3.55
C ARG A 139 8.18 1.78 -2.29
N PHE A 140 7.42 2.55 -1.54
CA PHE A 140 6.53 1.99 -0.54
C PHE A 140 5.16 2.62 -0.67
N ILE A 141 4.14 1.88 -0.24
CA ILE A 141 2.79 2.38 -0.04
C ILE A 141 2.36 2.14 1.39
N THR A 142 1.63 3.09 1.94
CA THR A 142 1.09 2.97 3.31
C THR A 142 -0.04 1.97 3.36
N LEU A 143 -0.17 1.23 4.45
CA LEU A 143 -1.28 0.31 4.70
C LEU A 143 -2.20 0.86 5.80
N THR A 144 -3.51 0.85 5.58
CA THR A 144 -4.49 1.37 6.56
C THR A 144 -5.42 0.32 7.15
N GLY A 145 -5.74 -0.71 6.37
CA GLY A 145 -6.70 -1.76 6.74
C GLY A 145 -8.15 -1.35 6.61
N GLN A 146 -8.43 -0.13 6.12
CA GLN A 146 -9.78 0.34 5.84
C GLN A 146 -10.23 -0.21 4.48
N ARG A 147 -10.52 -1.51 4.44
CA ARG A 147 -10.80 -2.26 3.21
C ARG A 147 -12.20 -1.98 2.67
N LEU A 148 -12.32 -1.82 1.35
CA LEU A 148 -13.60 -1.80 0.64
C LEU A 148 -14.16 -3.22 0.51
N GLN A 149 -15.39 -3.42 0.95
CA GLN A 149 -16.09 -4.70 0.88
C GLN A 149 -17.01 -4.76 -0.35
N ASN A 150 -17.33 -5.97 -0.80
CA ASN A 150 -18.22 -6.23 -1.96
C ASN A 150 -19.64 -5.63 -1.82
N LYS A 151 -20.04 -5.20 -0.61
CA LYS A 151 -21.29 -4.49 -0.37
C LYS A 151 -21.18 -2.96 -0.58
N GLY A 152 -20.03 -2.47 -1.03
CA GLY A 152 -19.75 -1.04 -1.23
C GLY A 152 -19.48 -0.26 0.05
N ALA A 153 -19.32 -0.95 1.19
CA ALA A 153 -18.99 -0.35 2.47
C ALA A 153 -17.51 -0.62 2.83
N PHE A 154 -16.90 0.27 3.60
CA PHE A 154 -15.56 0.05 4.15
C PHE A 154 -15.65 -0.66 5.50
N SER A 155 -14.66 -1.47 5.84
CA SER A 155 -14.62 -2.20 7.11
C SER A 155 -14.38 -1.27 8.31
N ASP A 156 -15.17 -1.47 9.38
CA ASP A 156 -15.01 -0.75 10.65
C ASP A 156 -13.80 -1.23 11.48
N THR A 157 -13.35 -2.47 11.26
CA THR A 157 -12.15 -3.05 11.87
C THR A 157 -10.90 -2.66 11.08
N SER A 158 -10.39 -1.44 11.29
CA SER A 158 -9.22 -0.95 10.56
C SER A 158 -7.92 -1.13 11.33
N THR A 159 -7.09 -2.08 10.92
CA THR A 159 -5.67 -2.09 11.32
C THR A 159 -4.80 -2.37 10.11
N ALA A 160 -3.66 -1.73 9.96
CA ALA A 160 -2.74 -2.03 8.86
C ALA A 160 -2.30 -3.52 8.82
N LEU A 161 -2.42 -4.22 9.95
CA LEU A 161 -2.24 -5.66 10.07
C LEU A 161 -3.30 -6.48 9.34
N SER A 162 -4.55 -6.02 9.32
CA SER A 162 -5.59 -6.66 8.51
C SER A 162 -5.29 -6.50 7.02
N SER A 163 -4.71 -5.37 6.57
CA SER A 163 -4.23 -5.26 5.19
C SER A 163 -3.22 -6.35 4.85
N CYS A 164 -2.19 -6.55 5.68
CA CYS A 164 -1.17 -7.55 5.42
C CYS A 164 -1.73 -8.97 5.38
N LYS A 165 -2.63 -9.29 6.32
CA LYS A 165 -3.29 -10.59 6.35
C LYS A 165 -4.16 -10.79 5.12
N ASP A 166 -5.02 -9.83 4.82
CA ASP A 166 -5.92 -9.90 3.67
C ASP A 166 -5.14 -9.98 2.36
N LEU A 167 -4.09 -9.19 2.18
CA LEU A 167 -3.22 -9.26 1.01
C LEU A 167 -2.57 -10.65 0.87
N LYS A 168 -2.20 -11.30 1.99
CA LYS A 168 -1.71 -12.68 1.97
C LYS A 168 -2.83 -13.67 1.60
N ASP A 169 -4.02 -13.53 2.18
CA ASP A 169 -5.17 -14.40 1.93
C ASP A 169 -5.69 -14.28 0.48
N GLU A 170 -5.59 -13.10 -0.13
CA GLU A 170 -5.87 -12.86 -1.56
C GLU A 170 -4.76 -13.38 -2.49
N GLY A 171 -3.72 -14.03 -1.93
CA GLY A 171 -2.63 -14.61 -2.71
C GLY A 171 -1.77 -13.57 -3.45
N MET A 172 -1.72 -12.33 -2.95
CA MET A 172 -0.80 -11.30 -3.44
C MET A 172 0.63 -11.56 -2.99
N PHE A 173 0.80 -12.30 -1.88
CA PHE A 173 2.08 -12.70 -1.28
C PHE A 173 1.97 -14.16 -0.79
N TYR A 174 3.10 -14.88 -0.70
CA TYR A 174 3.16 -16.27 -0.23
C TYR A 174 3.97 -16.37 1.06
#